data_AF-A0A1H0XU98-F1
#
_entry.id   AF-A0A1H0XU98-F1
#
_cell.length_a   1.000
_cell.length_b   1.000
_cell.length_c   1.000
_cell.angle_alpha   90.00
_cell.angle_beta   90.00
_cell.angle_gamma   90.00
#
_symmetry.space_group_name_H-M   'P 1'
#
loop_
_entity.id
_entity.type
_entity.pdbx_description
1 polymer ?
#
loop_
_entity_poly.entity_id
_entity_poly.type
_entity_poly.pdbx_seq_one_letter_code
_entity_poly.pdbx_strand_id
1 'polypeptide(L)'
;MKKLSFIIMIVFILFIVSACENKSVSPKITEEEAESIVMERHSGGMGEVIIKSVSHSSGEYIVEWEIDADCEFGTDYVDDQSGEIEKAEETNC
;
A
#
# COMPACT_ATOMS: atom_id res chain seq x y z
N MET A 1 3.55 29.97 -41.11
CA MET A 1 3.67 28.58 -40.60
C MET A 1 4.44 28.45 -39.29
N LYS A 2 5.56 29.18 -39.07
CA LYS A 2 6.34 29.17 -37.81
C LYS A 2 5.51 29.41 -36.53
N LYS A 3 4.54 30.34 -36.56
CA LYS A 3 3.68 30.66 -35.40
C LYS A 3 2.68 29.55 -35.04
N LEU A 4 2.21 28.78 -36.04
CA LEU A 4 1.27 27.68 -35.82
C LEU A 4 1.96 26.48 -35.19
N SER A 5 3.20 26.20 -35.61
CA SER A 5 4.05 25.16 -35.03
C SER A 5 4.35 25.41 -33.55
N PHE A 6 4.55 26.67 -33.16
CA PHE A 6 4.81 27.04 -31.76
C PHE A 6 3.58 26.81 -30.86
N ILE A 7 2.39 27.14 -31.36
CA ILE A 7 1.12 26.91 -30.65
C ILE A 7 0.88 25.41 -30.44
N ILE A 8 1.12 24.58 -31.46
CA ILE A 8 0.97 23.12 -31.38
C ILE A 8 1.92 22.53 -30.33
N MET A 9 3.16 23.00 -30.27
CA MET A 9 4.15 22.56 -29.29
C MET A 9 3.70 22.89 -27.85
N ILE A 10 3.16 24.09 -27.62
CA ILE A 10 2.67 24.50 -26.29
C ILE A 10 1.47 23.65 -25.86
N VAL A 11 0.54 23.34 -26.78
CA VAL A 11 -0.62 22.47 -26.49
C VAL A 11 -0.17 21.07 -26.10
N PHE A 12 0.82 20.49 -26.80
CA PHE A 12 1.39 19.19 -26.44
C PHE A 12 2.04 19.19 -25.05
N ILE A 13 2.73 20.27 -24.69
CA ILE A 13 3.33 20.44 -23.36
C ILE A 13 2.26 20.54 -22.26
N LEU A 14 1.12 21.18 -22.53
CA LEU A 14 0.02 21.25 -21.57
C LEU A 14 -0.66 19.89 -21.35
N PHE A 15 -0.77 19.05 -22.39
CA PHE A 15 -1.32 17.70 -22.27
C PHE A 15 -0.47 16.78 -21.39
N ILE A 16 0.86 16.82 -21.51
CA ILE A 16 1.74 16.00 -20.65
C ILE A 16 1.73 16.41 -19.17
N VAL A 17 1.40 17.67 -18.85
CA VAL A 17 1.32 18.13 -17.45
C VAL A 17 0.01 17.70 -16.77
N SER A 18 -1.07 17.51 -17.52
CA SER A 18 -2.36 17.06 -16.97
C SER A 18 -2.42 15.59 -16.56
N ALA A 19 -1.45 14.78 -16.96
CA ALA A 19 -1.40 13.34 -16.64
C ALA A 19 -0.78 13.06 -15.25
N CYS A 20 -0.21 14.05 -14.58
CA CYS A 20 0.29 13.93 -13.20
C CYS A 20 -0.74 14.43 -12.17
N GLU A 21 -2.02 14.12 -12.35
CA GLU A 21 -2.94 14.11 -11.20
C GLU A 21 -2.89 12.71 -10.57
N ASN A 22 -1.79 12.41 -9.86
CA ASN A 22 -1.83 11.40 -8.80
C ASN A 22 -2.70 12.00 -7.69
N LYS A 23 -4.02 12.00 -7.87
CA LYS A 23 -4.94 12.25 -6.78
C LYS A 23 -4.67 11.12 -5.79
N SER A 24 -4.00 11.47 -4.69
CA SER A 24 -3.99 10.64 -3.50
C SER A 24 -5.46 10.49 -3.09
N VAL A 25 -6.08 9.41 -3.55
CA VAL A 25 -7.38 8.97 -3.05
C VAL A 25 -7.16 8.72 -1.57
N SER A 26 -8.07 9.23 -0.73
CA SER A 26 -7.99 8.91 0.69
C SER A 26 -8.12 7.39 0.86
N PRO A 27 -7.38 6.78 1.80
CA PRO A 27 -7.62 5.40 2.20
C PRO A 27 -9.11 5.20 2.50
N LYS A 28 -9.69 4.09 2.01
CA LYS A 28 -11.05 3.69 2.35
C LYS A 28 -11.09 2.90 3.65
N ILE A 29 -10.04 2.13 3.93
CA ILE A 29 -9.86 1.41 5.19
C ILE A 29 -8.98 2.22 6.14
N THR A 30 -9.11 1.97 7.43
CA THR A 30 -8.24 2.56 8.45
C THR A 30 -7.01 1.70 8.75
N GLU A 31 -6.07 2.26 9.50
CA GLU A 31 -4.90 1.53 10.00
C GLU A 31 -5.32 0.34 10.86
N GLU A 32 -6.31 0.53 11.74
CA GLU A 32 -6.83 -0.52 12.63
C GLU A 32 -7.56 -1.63 11.87
N GLU A 33 -8.21 -1.29 10.74
CA GLU A 33 -8.80 -2.29 9.85
C GLU A 33 -7.71 -3.12 9.16
N ALA A 34 -6.61 -2.49 8.70
CA ALA A 34 -5.46 -3.18 8.14
C ALA A 34 -4.78 -4.10 9.17
N GLU A 35 -4.59 -3.64 10.41
CA GLU A 35 -4.10 -4.49 11.52
C GLU A 35 -5.00 -5.71 11.73
N SER A 36 -6.32 -5.49 11.79
CA SER A 36 -7.30 -6.57 12.02
C SER A 36 -7.26 -7.62 10.91
N ILE A 37 -7.11 -7.19 9.64
CA ILE A 37 -6.98 -8.08 8.49
C ILE A 37 -5.73 -8.97 8.62
N VAL A 38 -4.59 -8.38 9.00
CA VAL A 38 -3.32 -9.11 9.17
C VAL A 38 -3.38 -10.05 10.38
N MET A 39 -3.96 -9.59 11.50
CA MET A 39 -4.18 -10.45 12.67
C MET A 39 -5.07 -11.65 12.33
N GLU A 40 -6.18 -11.43 11.61
CA GLU A 40 -7.09 -12.52 11.23
C GLU A 40 -6.38 -13.55 10.35
N ARG A 41 -5.60 -13.10 9.35
CA ARG A 41 -4.82 -13.98 8.47
C ARG A 41 -3.88 -14.92 9.25
N HIS A 42 -3.18 -14.40 10.25
CA HIS A 42 -2.14 -15.13 10.98
C HIS A 42 -2.64 -15.80 12.27
N SER A 43 -3.91 -15.57 12.65
CA SER A 43 -4.54 -16.12 13.87
C SER A 43 -4.77 -17.65 13.88
N GLY A 44 -4.45 -18.36 12.80
CA GLY A 44 -4.68 -19.80 12.67
C GLY A 44 -3.73 -20.69 13.50
N GLY A 45 -2.65 -20.12 14.03
CA GLY A 45 -1.60 -20.82 14.79
C GLY A 45 -1.86 -20.92 16.29
N MET A 46 -0.91 -21.52 17.02
CA MET A 46 -0.93 -21.62 18.48
C MET A 46 -0.28 -20.40 19.16
N GLY A 47 0.42 -19.56 18.39
CA GLY A 47 1.10 -18.35 18.85
C GLY A 47 0.25 -17.08 18.80
N GLU A 48 0.60 -16.13 19.66
CA GLU A 48 0.04 -14.77 19.65
C GLU A 48 0.67 -13.97 18.51
N VAL A 49 -0.17 -13.38 17.64
CA VAL A 49 0.27 -12.47 16.58
C VAL A 49 0.44 -11.07 17.18
N ILE A 50 1.65 -10.52 17.08
CA ILE A 50 2.02 -9.21 17.58
C ILE A 50 2.29 -8.29 16.40
N ILE A 51 1.53 -7.21 16.25
CA ILE A 51 1.83 -6.15 15.29
C ILE A 51 3.02 -5.32 15.81
N LYS A 52 4.07 -5.23 15.00
CA LYS A 52 5.32 -4.52 15.34
C LYS A 52 5.28 -3.07 14.87
N SER A 53 4.78 -2.85 13.65
CA SER A 53 4.65 -1.53 13.07
C SER A 53 3.58 -1.52 11.98
N VAL A 54 2.99 -0.34 11.76
CA VAL A 54 2.13 -0.07 10.61
C VAL A 54 2.58 1.24 9.99
N SER A 55 2.65 1.27 8.66
CA SER A 55 2.90 2.49 7.91
C SER A 55 2.04 2.54 6.66
N HIS A 56 1.75 3.74 6.18
CA HIS A 56 0.93 3.95 4.98
C HIS A 56 1.75 4.63 3.89
N SER A 57 1.82 4.01 2.72
CA SER A 57 2.52 4.55 1.57
C SER A 57 1.97 3.95 0.28
N SER A 58 1.97 4.73 -0.80
CA SER A 58 1.71 4.25 -2.16
C SER A 58 0.36 3.56 -2.40
N GLY A 59 -0.64 3.81 -1.55
CA GLY A 59 -1.95 3.15 -1.66
C GLY A 59 -2.07 1.88 -0.82
N GLU A 60 -1.08 1.59 0.03
CA GLU A 60 -1.02 0.36 0.83
C GLU A 60 -0.73 0.68 2.30
N TYR A 61 -1.29 -0.12 3.19
CA TYR A 61 -0.81 -0.29 4.56
C TYR A 61 0.24 -1.40 4.58
N ILE A 62 1.42 -1.08 5.10
CA ILE A 62 2.55 -1.99 5.28
C ILE A 62 2.57 -2.36 6.75
N VAL A 63 2.22 -3.61 7.06
CA VAL A 63 2.03 -4.11 8.42
C VAL A 63 3.11 -5.15 8.73
N GLU A 64 3.97 -4.85 9.69
CA GLU A 64 4.97 -5.79 10.20
C GLU A 64 4.41 -6.56 11.39
N TRP A 65 4.58 -7.88 11.39
CA TRP A 65 4.03 -8.77 12.42
C TRP A 65 5.03 -9.84 12.86
N GLU A 66 4.83 -10.39 14.06
CA GLU A 66 5.65 -11.44 14.66
C GLU A 66 4.76 -12.45 15.42
N ILE A 67 5.12 -13.72 15.37
CA ILE A 67 4.55 -14.82 16.17
C ILE A 67 5.68 -15.42 17.00
N ASP A 68 5.81 -14.96 18.24
CA ASP A 68 6.90 -15.34 19.15
C ASP A 68 7.01 -16.86 19.36
N ALA A 69 5.88 -17.56 19.41
CA ALA A 69 5.83 -19.00 19.70
C ALA A 69 6.47 -19.84 18.59
N ASP A 70 6.33 -19.40 17.34
CA ASP A 70 6.78 -20.11 16.16
C ASP A 70 8.07 -19.52 15.57
N CYS A 71 8.57 -18.43 16.15
CA CYS A 71 9.72 -17.67 15.66
C CYS A 71 9.52 -17.18 14.22
N GLU A 72 8.27 -16.87 13.87
CA GLU A 72 7.85 -16.41 12.55
C GLU A 72 7.60 -14.91 12.58
N PHE A 73 7.98 -14.21 11.52
CA PHE A 73 7.75 -12.78 11.38
C PHE A 73 7.68 -12.39 9.91
N GLY A 74 7.03 -11.28 9.62
CA GLY A 74 6.79 -10.91 8.24
C GLY A 74 6.26 -9.51 8.05
N THR A 75 5.95 -9.23 6.79
CA THR A 75 5.36 -7.97 6.34
C THR A 75 4.26 -8.26 5.34
N ASP A 76 3.06 -7.77 5.66
CA ASP A 76 1.90 -7.85 4.79
C ASP A 76 1.59 -6.46 4.21
N TYR A 77 1.26 -6.42 2.92
CA TYR A 77 0.92 -5.22 2.17
C TYR A 77 -0.58 -5.27 1.86
N VAL A 78 -1.35 -4.40 2.49
CA VAL A 78 -2.81 -4.34 2.41
C VAL A 78 -3.23 -3.15 1.55
N ASP A 79 -3.95 -3.37 0.45
CA ASP A 79 -4.48 -2.30 -0.39
C ASP A 79 -5.47 -1.43 0.39
N ASP A 80 -5.22 -0.12 0.41
CA ASP A 80 -5.96 0.83 1.24
C ASP A 80 -7.38 1.13 0.73
N GLN A 81 -7.73 0.61 -0.44
CA GLN A 81 -9.04 0.76 -1.07
C GLN A 81 -9.95 -0.45 -0.87
N SER A 82 -9.39 -1.66 -0.86
CA SER A 82 -10.12 -2.93 -0.86
C SER A 82 -9.94 -3.73 0.42
N GLY A 83 -8.83 -3.55 1.15
CA GLY A 83 -8.43 -4.41 2.24
C GLY A 83 -7.86 -5.76 1.80
N GLU A 84 -7.59 -5.96 0.51
CA GLU A 84 -6.94 -7.17 0.02
C GLU A 84 -5.43 -7.14 0.34
N ILE A 85 -4.87 -8.28 0.74
CA ILE A 85 -3.42 -8.42 0.90
C ILE A 85 -2.81 -8.70 -0.47
N GLU A 86 -2.17 -7.70 -1.06
CA GLU A 86 -1.55 -7.80 -2.39
C GLU A 86 -0.24 -8.58 -2.36
N LYS A 87 0.47 -8.50 -1.23
CA LYS A 87 1.77 -9.14 -1.03
C LYS A 87 1.97 -9.50 0.43
N ALA A 88 2.65 -10.63 0.66
CA ALA A 88 3.09 -11.06 1.99
C ALA A 88 4.54 -11.54 1.89
N GLU A 89 5.38 -11.09 2.81
CA GLU A 89 6.76 -11.54 2.99
C GLU A 89 6.87 -12.23 4.36
N GLU A 90 7.28 -13.49 4.37
CA GLU A 90 7.37 -14.30 5.59
C GLU A 90 8.82 -14.75 5.80
N THR A 91 9.26 -14.78 7.05
CA THR A 91 10.59 -15.21 7.50
C THR A 91 10.48 -15.90 8.85
N ASN A 92 11.48 -16.71 9.18
CA ASN A 92 11.67 -17.31 10.48
C ASN A 92 13.12 -17.17 10.96
N CYS A 93 13.36 -17.50 12.23
CA CYS A 93 14.68 -17.98 12.62
C CYS A 93 14.93 -19.42 12.12
#